data_AF-A0A9D2QI49-F1
#
_entry.id   AF-A0A9D2QI49-F1
#
_cell.length_a   1.000
_cell.length_b   1.000
_cell.length_c   1.000
_cell.angle_alpha   90.00
_cell.angle_beta   90.00
_cell.angle_gamma   90.00
#
_symmetry.space_group_name_H-M   'P 1'
#
loop_
_entity.id
_entity.type
_entity.pdbx_description
1 polymer ?
#
loop_
_entity_poly.entity_id
_entity_poly.type
_entity_poly.pdbx_seq_one_letter_code
_entity_poly.pdbx_strand_id
1 'polypeptide(L)'
;MLDTEKIGAFIAEKRRQHGMTQQQLAGRLNISFQAVSKWENGTACPNIELLAELAAVLGVTADELLAGRERAEEGLSYSRAGVDIAYTDAMKREMADVLERGDRRVLNGLGAFASLYDIDFPDIKHPVLVLKSEEPGSKQKLAVEYGYTESICHDMINHLVNDIIVMGAKPLAVLDTIVCGNAEKDTIHALVKGISDACRGNECSLVGGETSIQPQVVNAGTYVLTASIAGIVEKERIIDGSAVREGDVVLAAASNGLHTNGYSLVRLMMERMPQIKLERIEGLTFIEQIMKPHIPYYKAVKEAVERKLLHAMAHITGGGIAGNLCRVIPDGLTARIDLSRLRIPAI
;
A
#
# COMPACT_ATOMS: atom_id res chain seq x y z
N MET A 1 26.05 35.34 -25.76
CA MET A 1 25.86 36.20 -26.94
C MET A 1 24.66 35.64 -27.69
N LEU A 2 23.71 36.47 -28.14
CA LEU A 2 22.53 35.99 -28.86
C LEU A 2 22.96 35.37 -30.19
N ASP A 3 22.48 34.16 -30.47
CA ASP A 3 22.76 33.44 -31.71
C ASP A 3 21.81 33.96 -32.79
N THR A 4 22.26 34.96 -33.54
CA THR A 4 21.43 35.68 -34.51
C THR A 4 21.01 34.81 -35.69
N GLU A 5 21.82 33.82 -36.07
CA GLU A 5 21.47 32.86 -37.11
C GLU A 5 20.33 31.95 -36.66
N LYS A 6 20.41 31.43 -35.43
CA LYS A 6 19.38 30.57 -34.86
C LYS A 6 18.05 31.30 -34.64
N ILE A 7 18.11 32.53 -34.13
CA ILE A 7 16.93 33.39 -33.96
C ILE A 7 16.29 33.70 -35.32
N GLY A 8 17.12 34.05 -36.32
CA GLY A 8 16.68 34.33 -37.68
C GLY A 8 15.99 33.15 -38.36
N ALA A 9 16.59 31.96 -38.25
CA ALA A 9 16.01 30.72 -38.78
C ALA A 9 14.65 30.41 -38.14
N PHE A 10 14.53 30.59 -36.82
CA PHE A 10 13.29 30.34 -36.08
C PHE A 10 12.18 31.35 -36.45
N ILE A 11 12.51 32.63 -36.61
CA ILE A 11 11.58 33.66 -37.11
C ILE A 11 11.08 33.30 -38.52
N ALA A 12 11.99 32.89 -39.41
CA ALA A 12 11.65 32.49 -40.78
C ALA A 12 10.74 31.26 -40.81
N GLU A 13 11.02 30.28 -39.95
CA GLU A 13 10.21 29.08 -39.79
C GLU A 13 8.80 29.41 -39.32
N LYS A 14 8.64 30.14 -38.20
CA LYS A 14 7.34 30.48 -37.64
C LYS A 14 6.51 31.36 -38.58
N ARG A 15 7.16 32.32 -39.24
CA ARG A 15 6.49 33.13 -40.26
C ARG A 15 5.92 32.27 -41.39
N ARG A 16 6.68 31.28 -41.89
CA ARG A 16 6.23 30.35 -42.94
C ARG A 16 5.11 29.43 -42.45
N GLN A 17 5.16 28.96 -41.21
CA GLN A 17 4.08 28.16 -40.61
C GLN A 17 2.75 28.94 -40.57
N HIS A 18 2.79 30.25 -40.34
CA HIS A 18 1.63 31.13 -40.44
C HIS A 18 1.28 31.57 -41.87
N GLY A 19 1.93 31.02 -42.90
CA GLY A 19 1.65 31.33 -44.31
C GLY A 19 1.97 32.78 -44.72
N MET A 20 2.79 33.50 -43.95
CA MET A 20 3.09 34.90 -44.20
C MET A 20 4.34 35.08 -45.07
N THR A 21 4.35 36.03 -45.98
CA THR A 21 5.58 36.54 -46.62
C THR A 21 6.35 37.48 -45.69
N GLN A 22 7.64 37.71 -45.94
CA GLN A 22 8.42 38.70 -45.16
C GLN A 22 7.79 40.10 -45.22
N GLN A 23 7.16 40.47 -46.36
CA GLN A 23 6.46 41.74 -46.52
C GLN A 23 5.19 41.82 -45.68
N GLN A 24 4.46 40.70 -45.56
CA GLN A 24 3.28 40.62 -44.70
C GLN A 24 3.64 40.69 -43.21
N LEU A 25 4.72 40.03 -42.79
CA LEU A 25 5.22 40.14 -41.41
C LEU A 25 5.69 41.58 -41.11
N ALA A 26 6.44 42.19 -42.02
CA ALA A 26 6.89 43.58 -41.89
C ALA A 26 5.70 44.56 -41.77
N GLY A 27 4.65 44.34 -42.57
CA GLY A 27 3.43 45.14 -42.52
C GLY A 27 2.66 45.00 -41.20
N ARG A 28 2.65 43.81 -40.58
CA ARG A 28 2.02 43.58 -39.26
C ARG A 28 2.77 44.25 -38.11
N LEU A 29 4.09 44.42 -38.25
CA LEU A 29 4.96 45.04 -37.24
C LEU A 29 5.25 46.52 -37.54
N ASN A 30 4.64 47.08 -38.60
CA ASN A 30 4.89 48.45 -39.07
C ASN A 30 6.38 48.79 -39.29
N ILE A 31 7.14 47.85 -39.85
CA ILE A 31 8.57 47.99 -40.14
C ILE A 31 8.87 47.78 -41.63
N SER A 32 10.12 48.06 -42.03
CA SER A 32 10.58 47.78 -43.39
C SER A 32 10.76 46.28 -43.65
N PHE A 33 10.48 45.86 -44.88
CA PHE A 33 10.79 44.50 -45.36
C PHE A 33 12.27 44.14 -45.16
N GLN A 34 13.18 45.10 -45.36
CA GLN A 34 14.61 44.92 -45.18
C GLN A 34 14.98 44.56 -43.73
N ALA A 35 14.21 45.03 -42.73
CA ALA A 35 14.43 44.66 -41.34
C ALA A 35 14.16 43.17 -41.10
N VAL A 36 13.01 42.67 -41.58
CA VAL A 36 12.66 41.24 -41.49
C VAL A 36 13.67 40.38 -42.27
N SER A 37 14.06 40.81 -43.47
CA SER A 37 15.07 40.11 -44.27
C SER A 37 16.42 40.00 -43.55
N LYS A 38 16.85 41.08 -42.88
CA LYS A 38 18.10 41.07 -42.10
C LYS A 38 18.03 40.14 -40.88
N TRP A 39 16.87 40.05 -40.24
CA TRP A 39 16.63 39.11 -39.13
C TRP A 39 16.75 37.67 -39.59
N GLU A 40 16.02 37.29 -40.65
CA GLU A 40 16.01 35.91 -41.12
C GLU A 40 17.34 35.43 -41.71
N ASN A 41 18.14 36.36 -42.23
CA ASN A 41 19.50 36.07 -42.72
C ASN A 41 20.57 36.14 -41.63
N GLY A 42 20.18 36.30 -40.35
CA GLY A 42 21.10 36.31 -39.20
C GLY A 42 22.00 37.54 -39.09
N THR A 43 21.82 38.54 -39.97
CA THR A 43 22.65 39.76 -40.04
C THR A 43 22.29 40.82 -39.00
N ALA A 44 21.09 40.74 -38.41
CA ALA A 44 20.63 41.57 -37.32
C ALA A 44 19.60 40.80 -36.47
N CYS A 45 19.29 41.27 -35.28
CA CYS A 45 18.19 40.75 -34.47
C CYS A 45 17.07 41.79 -34.29
N PRO A 46 15.84 41.36 -33.97
CA PRO A 46 14.79 42.28 -33.52
C PRO A 46 15.26 43.08 -32.30
N ASN A 47 14.87 44.34 -32.22
CA ASN A 47 15.12 45.15 -31.02
C ASN A 47 14.15 44.74 -29.91
N ILE A 48 14.47 45.09 -28.66
CA ILE A 48 13.69 44.69 -27.49
C ILE A 48 12.24 45.18 -27.53
N GLU A 49 12.01 46.34 -28.14
CA GLU A 49 10.69 46.98 -28.28
C GLU A 49 9.76 46.19 -29.22
N LEU A 50 10.31 45.54 -30.25
CA LEU A 50 9.54 44.75 -31.22
C LEU A 50 9.39 43.28 -30.81
N LEU A 51 10.12 42.80 -29.79
CA LEU A 51 10.09 41.37 -29.42
C LEU A 51 8.71 40.90 -28.97
N ALA A 52 8.00 41.70 -28.17
CA ALA A 52 6.68 41.33 -27.66
C ALA A 52 5.64 41.26 -28.79
N GLU A 53 5.68 42.21 -29.72
CA GLU A 53 4.77 42.27 -30.86
C GLU A 53 5.09 41.18 -31.90
N LEU A 54 6.37 40.96 -32.19
CA LEU A 54 6.84 39.87 -33.05
C LEU A 54 6.44 38.50 -32.48
N ALA A 55 6.59 38.30 -31.17
CA ALA A 55 6.19 37.08 -30.47
C ALA A 55 4.68 36.83 -30.64
N ALA A 56 3.86 37.86 -30.42
CA ALA A 56 2.41 37.79 -30.58
C ALA A 56 1.99 37.49 -32.03
N VAL A 57 2.64 38.11 -33.02
CA VAL A 57 2.34 37.88 -34.44
C VAL A 57 2.74 36.48 -34.91
N LEU A 58 3.78 35.90 -34.31
CA LEU A 58 4.31 34.56 -34.64
C LEU A 58 3.78 33.44 -33.74
N GLY A 59 2.89 33.75 -32.79
CA GLY A 59 2.28 32.75 -31.90
C GLY A 59 3.25 32.07 -30.94
N VAL A 60 4.34 32.74 -30.56
CA VAL A 60 5.39 32.24 -29.64
C VAL A 60 5.62 33.24 -28.50
N THR A 61 6.46 32.88 -27.54
CA THR A 61 6.92 33.78 -26.47
C THR A 61 8.21 34.51 -26.86
N ALA A 62 8.50 35.65 -26.21
CA ALA A 62 9.74 36.39 -26.42
C ALA A 62 10.98 35.57 -26.04
N ASP A 63 10.88 34.73 -25.01
CA ASP A 63 11.94 33.80 -24.61
C ASP A 63 12.26 32.77 -25.70
N GLU A 64 11.23 32.23 -26.37
CA GLU A 64 11.40 31.28 -27.48
C GLU A 64 12.04 31.92 -28.71
N LEU A 65 11.66 33.17 -29.01
CA LEU A 65 12.32 33.96 -30.05
C LEU A 65 13.80 34.15 -29.75
N LEU A 66 14.15 34.56 -28.53
CA LEU A 66 15.54 34.78 -28.12
C LEU A 66 16.34 33.48 -28.01
N ALA A 67 15.68 32.37 -27.68
CA ALA A 67 16.29 31.03 -27.65
C ALA A 67 16.41 30.37 -29.04
N GLY A 68 15.70 30.89 -30.05
CA GLY A 68 15.66 30.39 -31.42
C GLY A 68 15.08 28.97 -31.51
N ARG A 69 14.10 28.64 -30.65
CA ARG A 69 13.38 27.36 -30.63
C ARG A 69 12.13 27.51 -29.78
N GLU A 70 11.08 26.74 -30.08
CA GLU A 70 9.99 26.55 -29.12
C GLU A 70 10.55 25.89 -27.87
N ARG A 71 10.04 26.33 -26.71
CA ARG A 71 10.22 25.57 -25.50
C ARG A 71 9.39 24.32 -25.75
N ALA A 72 10.02 23.15 -25.72
CA ALA A 72 9.23 21.92 -25.71
C ALA A 72 8.19 22.12 -24.61
N GLU A 73 6.90 22.01 -24.93
CA GLU A 73 5.90 21.85 -23.89
C GLU A 73 6.44 20.72 -23.03
N GLU A 74 6.86 21.04 -21.81
CA GLU A 74 7.19 20.03 -20.83
C GLU A 74 5.84 19.44 -20.41
N GLY A 75 5.25 18.67 -21.32
CA GLY A 75 3.91 18.17 -21.21
C GLY A 75 3.78 17.41 -19.90
N LEU A 76 2.76 17.77 -19.13
CA LEU A 76 2.38 17.04 -17.93
C LEU A 76 2.03 15.61 -18.36
N SER A 77 2.82 14.64 -17.92
CA SER A 77 2.54 13.22 -18.16
C SER A 77 2.70 12.43 -16.86
N TYR A 78 1.89 11.38 -16.70
CA TYR A 78 2.01 10.45 -15.57
C TYR A 78 3.41 9.84 -15.50
N SER A 79 4.04 9.55 -16.65
CA SER A 79 5.41 9.04 -16.70
C SER A 79 6.43 10.01 -16.11
N ARG A 80 6.28 11.32 -16.30
CA ARG A 80 7.13 12.35 -15.68
C ARG A 80 6.85 12.52 -14.19
N ALA A 81 5.62 12.25 -13.75
CA ALA A 81 5.28 12.14 -12.33
C ALA A 81 5.81 10.86 -11.68
N GLY A 82 6.49 9.98 -12.44
CA GLY A 82 7.06 8.72 -11.94
C GLY A 82 6.09 7.53 -11.98
N VAL A 83 4.98 7.65 -12.71
CA VAL A 83 3.95 6.60 -12.84
C VAL A 83 3.93 6.06 -14.27
N ASP A 84 4.34 4.80 -14.43
CA ASP A 84 4.22 4.07 -15.69
C ASP A 84 2.98 3.15 -15.64
N ILE A 85 1.93 3.56 -16.33
CA ILE A 85 0.65 2.84 -16.38
C ILE A 85 0.82 1.48 -17.09
N ALA A 86 1.58 1.42 -18.19
CA ALA A 86 1.75 0.20 -18.96
C ALA A 86 2.53 -0.85 -18.15
N TYR A 87 3.56 -0.42 -17.42
CA TYR A 87 4.29 -1.27 -16.50
C TYR A 87 3.41 -1.76 -15.34
N THR A 88 2.61 -0.86 -14.75
CA THR A 88 1.67 -1.21 -13.68
C THR A 88 0.63 -2.24 -14.13
N ASP A 89 0.08 -2.08 -15.33
CA ASP A 89 -0.90 -3.01 -15.91
C ASP A 89 -0.27 -4.37 -16.23
N ALA A 90 0.97 -4.41 -16.71
CA ALA A 90 1.69 -5.65 -16.96
C ALA A 90 1.94 -6.41 -15.64
N MET A 91 2.35 -5.71 -14.58
CA MET A 91 2.51 -6.29 -13.25
C MET A 91 1.20 -6.86 -12.70
N LYS A 92 0.09 -6.11 -12.80
CA LYS A 92 -1.23 -6.56 -12.35
C LYS A 92 -1.64 -7.88 -13.01
N ARG A 93 -1.34 -8.08 -14.29
CA ARG A 93 -1.64 -9.33 -15.01
C ARG A 93 -0.80 -10.50 -14.53
N GLU A 94 0.49 -10.29 -14.26
CA GLU A 94 1.37 -11.35 -13.77
C GLU A 94 1.01 -11.77 -12.35
N MET A 95 0.65 -10.81 -11.51
CA MET A 95 0.17 -11.08 -10.14
C MET A 95 -1.15 -11.86 -10.12
N ALA A 96 -1.92 -11.82 -11.22
CA ALA A 96 -3.18 -12.55 -11.34
C ALA A 96 -3.03 -14.07 -11.38
N ASP A 97 -1.83 -14.57 -11.63
CA ASP A 97 -1.50 -15.99 -11.61
C ASP A 97 -1.16 -16.48 -10.19
N VAL A 98 -0.76 -15.58 -9.30
CA VAL A 98 -0.45 -15.88 -7.88
C VAL A 98 -1.71 -16.03 -7.04
N LEU A 99 -2.80 -15.37 -7.45
CA LEU A 99 -4.06 -15.36 -6.73
C LEU A 99 -4.79 -16.70 -6.86
N GLU A 100 -5.15 -17.27 -5.72
CA GLU A 100 -5.84 -18.55 -5.63
C GLU A 100 -7.26 -18.45 -6.22
N ARG A 101 -7.57 -19.35 -7.16
CA ARG A 101 -8.90 -19.43 -7.83
C ARG A 101 -9.74 -20.61 -7.34
N GLY A 102 -9.39 -21.19 -6.19
CA GLY A 102 -10.00 -22.41 -5.67
C GLY A 102 -11.35 -22.20 -4.99
N ASP A 103 -11.61 -21.00 -4.50
CA ASP A 103 -12.85 -20.70 -3.77
C ASP A 103 -14.00 -20.38 -4.73
N ARG A 104 -14.94 -21.33 -4.81
CA ARG A 104 -16.12 -21.25 -5.67
C ARG A 104 -17.08 -20.13 -5.28
N ARG A 105 -16.93 -19.55 -4.09
CA ARG A 105 -17.74 -18.41 -3.63
C ARG A 105 -17.26 -17.09 -4.23
N VAL A 106 -16.04 -17.02 -4.78
CA VAL A 106 -15.58 -15.85 -5.52
C VAL A 106 -16.16 -15.92 -6.93
N LEU A 107 -17.09 -15.02 -7.25
CA LEU A 107 -17.93 -15.10 -8.45
C LEU A 107 -17.32 -14.43 -9.69
N ASN A 108 -16.25 -13.66 -9.52
CA ASN A 108 -15.60 -12.96 -10.61
C ASN A 108 -14.07 -13.02 -10.50
N GLY A 109 -13.41 -12.73 -11.61
CA GLY A 109 -11.95 -12.72 -11.70
C GLY A 109 -11.35 -11.33 -11.54
N LEU A 110 -10.02 -11.30 -11.61
CA LEU A 110 -9.22 -10.09 -11.52
C LEU A 110 -9.48 -9.11 -12.66
N GLY A 111 -9.35 -7.82 -12.36
CA GLY A 111 -9.64 -6.72 -13.28
C GLY A 111 -11.11 -6.29 -13.31
N ALA A 112 -11.99 -6.94 -12.53
CA ALA A 112 -13.33 -6.42 -12.28
C ALA A 112 -13.29 -5.17 -11.38
N PHE A 113 -14.34 -4.34 -11.44
CA PHE A 113 -14.45 -3.12 -10.64
C PHE A 113 -14.47 -3.36 -9.12
N ALA A 114 -14.96 -4.52 -8.71
CA ALA A 114 -15.02 -4.96 -7.32
C ALA A 114 -15.09 -6.48 -7.26
N SER A 115 -14.71 -7.07 -6.14
CA SER A 115 -14.83 -8.51 -5.90
C SER A 115 -16.26 -8.88 -5.53
N LEU A 116 -16.76 -9.96 -6.11
CA LEU A 116 -18.07 -10.53 -5.80
C LEU A 116 -17.88 -11.82 -5.00
N TYR A 117 -18.49 -11.90 -3.83
CA TYR A 117 -18.43 -13.07 -2.96
C TYR A 117 -19.85 -13.57 -2.65
N ASP A 118 -20.10 -14.85 -2.91
CA ASP A 118 -21.37 -15.51 -2.63
C ASP A 118 -21.58 -15.73 -1.13
N ILE A 119 -22.56 -15.02 -0.60
CA ILE A 119 -22.94 -15.05 0.81
C ILE A 119 -24.05 -16.07 1.12
N ASP A 120 -24.44 -16.94 0.18
CA ASP A 120 -25.41 -17.98 0.44
C ASP A 120 -24.79 -19.12 1.27
N PHE A 121 -25.16 -19.21 2.55
CA PHE A 121 -24.70 -20.24 3.50
C PHE A 121 -25.92 -21.01 4.03
N PRO A 122 -26.32 -22.12 3.37
CA PRO A 122 -27.50 -22.89 3.76
C PRO A 122 -27.49 -23.40 5.21
N ASP A 123 -26.30 -23.61 5.77
CA ASP A 123 -26.10 -24.13 7.13
C ASP A 123 -26.10 -23.02 8.22
N ILE A 124 -26.24 -21.74 7.83
CA ILE A 124 -26.27 -20.59 8.76
C ILE A 124 -27.67 -19.97 8.69
N LYS A 125 -28.39 -20.02 9.81
CA LYS A 125 -29.80 -19.60 9.90
C LYS A 125 -29.95 -18.09 9.93
N HIS A 126 -29.12 -17.40 10.70
CA HIS A 126 -29.09 -15.94 10.80
C HIS A 126 -27.65 -15.45 10.58
N PRO A 127 -27.21 -15.36 9.32
CA PRO A 127 -25.84 -14.95 9.00
C PRO A 127 -25.60 -13.49 9.39
N VAL A 128 -24.47 -13.25 10.05
CA VAL A 128 -23.96 -11.93 10.41
C VAL A 128 -22.56 -11.77 9.83
N LEU A 129 -22.34 -10.68 9.10
CA LEU A 129 -21.02 -10.32 8.60
C LEU A 129 -20.18 -9.69 9.71
N VAL A 130 -18.93 -10.14 9.81
CA VAL A 130 -17.93 -9.58 10.71
C VAL A 130 -16.86 -8.91 9.87
N LEU A 131 -16.66 -7.61 10.08
CA LEU A 131 -15.75 -6.79 9.28
C LEU A 131 -14.63 -6.26 10.17
N LYS A 132 -13.39 -6.33 9.67
CA LYS A 132 -12.23 -5.74 10.33
C LYS A 132 -11.25 -5.23 9.28
N SER A 133 -10.52 -4.19 9.63
CA SER A 133 -9.35 -3.72 8.88
C SER A 133 -8.14 -3.66 9.81
N GLU A 134 -6.96 -3.91 9.28
CA GLU A 134 -5.71 -3.92 10.05
C GLU A 134 -4.53 -3.44 9.21
N GLU A 135 -3.50 -2.95 9.91
CA GLU A 135 -2.18 -2.65 9.36
C GLU A 135 -1.11 -3.36 10.21
N PRO A 136 0.06 -3.73 9.64
CA PRO A 136 1.05 -4.56 10.34
C PRO A 136 1.84 -3.85 11.45
N GLY A 137 1.57 -2.58 11.71
CA GLY A 137 2.17 -1.78 12.76
C GLY A 137 3.58 -1.30 12.43
N SER A 138 4.30 -0.85 13.47
CA SER A 138 5.66 -0.35 13.34
C SER A 138 6.70 -1.44 13.02
N LYS A 139 6.31 -2.72 13.01
CA LYS A 139 7.12 -3.85 12.53
C LYS A 139 7.44 -3.73 11.04
N GLN A 140 6.55 -3.13 10.25
CA GLN A 140 6.74 -2.96 8.80
C GLN A 140 8.04 -2.24 8.42
N LYS A 141 8.47 -1.28 9.25
CA LYS A 141 9.72 -0.56 9.01
C LYS A 141 10.93 -1.48 9.10
N LEU A 142 10.94 -2.40 10.07
CA LEU A 142 12.00 -3.41 10.18
C LEU A 142 11.89 -4.44 9.07
N ALA A 143 10.67 -4.80 8.66
CA ALA A 143 10.48 -5.71 7.53
C ALA A 143 11.10 -5.17 6.23
N VAL A 144 10.90 -3.89 5.94
CA VAL A 144 11.56 -3.20 4.83
C VAL A 144 13.08 -3.18 5.00
N GLU A 145 13.57 -2.80 6.19
CA GLU A 145 15.01 -2.64 6.44
C GLU A 145 15.80 -3.96 6.36
N TYR A 146 15.19 -5.07 6.78
CA TYR A 146 15.87 -6.38 6.91
C TYR A 146 15.37 -7.45 5.91
N GLY A 147 14.49 -7.09 4.97
CA GLY A 147 14.05 -8.00 3.89
C GLY A 147 13.03 -9.08 4.30
N TYR A 148 12.12 -8.75 5.22
CA TYR A 148 11.06 -9.67 5.72
C TYR A 148 9.67 -9.34 5.16
N THR A 149 9.60 -9.02 3.86
CA THR A 149 8.38 -8.59 3.17
C THR A 149 7.26 -9.63 3.20
N GLU A 150 7.54 -10.91 2.94
CA GLU A 150 6.50 -11.95 3.02
C GLU A 150 6.01 -12.16 4.46
N SER A 151 6.92 -12.11 5.45
CA SER A 151 6.56 -12.29 6.86
C SER A 151 5.58 -11.22 7.35
N ILE A 152 5.75 -9.97 6.90
CA ILE A 152 4.85 -8.88 7.31
C ILE A 152 3.43 -9.03 6.73
N CYS A 153 3.30 -9.70 5.59
CA CYS A 153 1.99 -10.05 5.02
C CYS A 153 1.29 -11.12 5.88
N HIS A 154 2.03 -12.15 6.30
CA HIS A 154 1.51 -13.13 7.26
C HIS A 154 1.11 -12.49 8.58
N ASP A 155 1.93 -11.56 9.09
CA ASP A 155 1.61 -10.79 10.30
C ASP A 155 0.26 -10.08 10.20
N MET A 156 0.04 -9.34 9.10
CA MET A 156 -1.19 -8.59 8.85
C MET A 156 -2.42 -9.50 8.77
N ILE A 157 -2.37 -10.55 7.95
CA ILE A 157 -3.53 -11.43 7.75
C ILE A 157 -3.81 -12.30 8.98
N ASN A 158 -2.78 -12.80 9.66
CA ASN A 158 -2.98 -13.62 10.87
C ASN A 158 -3.55 -12.76 12.00
N HIS A 159 -3.08 -11.52 12.17
CA HIS A 159 -3.67 -10.59 13.14
C HIS A 159 -5.15 -10.34 12.83
N LEU A 160 -5.45 -10.00 11.58
CA LEU A 160 -6.78 -9.68 11.09
C LEU A 160 -7.77 -10.85 11.31
N VAL A 161 -7.34 -12.08 11.00
CA VAL A 161 -8.12 -13.29 11.27
C VAL A 161 -8.27 -13.53 12.77
N ASN A 162 -7.19 -13.42 13.55
CA ASN A 162 -7.21 -13.59 15.00
C ASN A 162 -8.21 -12.63 15.68
N ASP A 163 -8.42 -11.43 15.14
CA ASP A 163 -9.39 -10.46 15.67
C ASP A 163 -10.85 -10.78 15.36
N ILE A 164 -11.15 -11.48 14.27
CA ILE A 164 -12.56 -11.84 13.97
C ILE A 164 -12.93 -13.19 14.59
N ILE A 165 -11.97 -14.11 14.76
CA ILE A 165 -12.25 -15.42 15.35
C ILE A 165 -12.63 -15.32 16.81
N VAL A 166 -12.18 -14.28 17.53
CA VAL A 166 -12.60 -14.08 18.94
C VAL A 166 -14.09 -13.82 19.08
N MET A 167 -14.75 -13.35 18.01
CA MET A 167 -16.20 -13.20 17.92
C MET A 167 -16.92 -14.48 17.45
N GLY A 168 -16.18 -15.57 17.22
CA GLY A 168 -16.68 -16.83 16.67
C GLY A 168 -16.79 -16.85 15.14
N ALA A 169 -16.23 -15.87 14.44
CA ALA A 169 -16.39 -15.75 12.99
C ALA A 169 -15.53 -16.74 12.21
N LYS A 170 -16.11 -17.28 11.12
CA LYS A 170 -15.36 -17.95 10.05
C LYS A 170 -14.81 -16.89 9.09
N PRO A 171 -13.50 -16.85 8.80
CA PRO A 171 -12.92 -15.94 7.82
C PRO A 171 -13.38 -16.33 6.40
N LEU A 172 -13.67 -15.34 5.54
CA LEU A 172 -14.17 -15.59 4.18
C LEU A 172 -13.30 -14.92 3.10
N ALA A 173 -13.28 -13.60 3.10
CA ALA A 173 -12.72 -12.81 2.00
C ALA A 173 -11.85 -11.68 2.53
N VAL A 174 -10.68 -11.50 1.93
CA VAL A 174 -9.71 -10.46 2.25
C VAL A 174 -9.55 -9.52 1.06
N LEU A 175 -9.48 -8.23 1.35
CA LEU A 175 -9.07 -7.18 0.42
C LEU A 175 -7.79 -6.52 0.95
N ASP A 176 -6.80 -6.31 0.09
CA ASP A 176 -5.57 -5.60 0.45
C ASP A 176 -5.43 -4.24 -0.22
N THR A 177 -4.65 -3.36 0.39
CA THR A 177 -4.19 -2.12 -0.22
C THR A 177 -2.68 -2.01 -0.01
N ILE A 178 -1.95 -1.93 -1.11
CA ILE A 178 -0.51 -1.75 -1.17
C ILE A 178 -0.23 -0.36 -1.74
N VAL A 179 0.47 0.48 -0.97
CA VAL A 179 0.95 1.79 -1.45
C VAL A 179 2.46 1.79 -1.43
N CYS A 180 3.11 1.95 -2.59
CA CYS A 180 4.57 1.94 -2.73
C CYS A 180 5.09 3.30 -3.19
N GLY A 181 6.30 3.68 -2.76
CA GLY A 181 6.97 4.88 -3.27
C GLY A 181 7.52 4.75 -4.69
N ASN A 182 7.78 3.52 -5.13
CA ASN A 182 8.28 3.17 -6.46
C ASN A 182 7.77 1.79 -6.90
N ALA A 183 7.80 1.56 -8.21
CA ALA A 183 7.26 0.35 -8.84
C ALA A 183 8.27 -0.82 -8.82
N GLU A 184 8.59 -1.34 -7.64
CA GLU A 184 9.47 -2.49 -7.49
C GLU A 184 8.68 -3.80 -7.69
N LYS A 185 8.88 -4.43 -8.85
CA LYS A 185 8.16 -5.63 -9.25
C LYS A 185 8.29 -6.76 -8.23
N ASP A 186 9.52 -7.07 -7.82
CA ASP A 186 9.79 -8.18 -6.91
C ASP A 186 9.18 -7.95 -5.53
N THR A 187 9.24 -6.71 -5.02
CA THR A 187 8.63 -6.31 -3.75
C THR A 187 7.12 -6.49 -3.80
N ILE A 188 6.45 -5.94 -4.83
CA ILE A 188 5.00 -6.05 -4.99
C ILE A 188 4.56 -7.51 -5.18
N HIS A 189 5.32 -8.29 -5.95
CA HIS A 189 5.06 -9.71 -6.13
C HIS A 189 5.18 -10.49 -4.81
N ALA A 190 6.23 -10.25 -4.02
CA ALA A 190 6.41 -10.85 -2.69
C ALA A 190 5.27 -10.47 -1.73
N LEU A 191 4.80 -9.23 -1.78
CA LEU A 191 3.66 -8.76 -0.98
C LEU A 191 2.38 -9.53 -1.32
N VAL A 192 1.98 -9.57 -2.59
CA VAL A 192 0.74 -10.26 -2.98
C VAL A 192 0.81 -11.76 -2.79
N LYS A 193 1.97 -12.37 -3.08
CA LYS A 193 2.22 -13.78 -2.73
C LYS A 193 2.07 -14.03 -1.23
N GLY A 194 2.72 -13.23 -0.39
CA GLY A 194 2.66 -13.38 1.06
C GLY A 194 1.24 -13.22 1.62
N ILE A 195 0.47 -12.26 1.10
CA ILE A 195 -0.93 -12.06 1.50
C ILE A 195 -1.78 -13.28 1.08
N SER A 196 -1.65 -13.72 -0.18
CA SER A 196 -2.38 -14.89 -0.68
C SER A 196 -2.03 -16.17 0.10
N ASP A 197 -0.75 -16.41 0.37
CA ASP A 197 -0.27 -17.55 1.15
C ASP A 197 -0.82 -17.52 2.58
N ALA A 198 -0.91 -16.34 3.20
CA ALA A 198 -1.47 -16.17 4.53
C ALA A 198 -3.00 -16.37 4.56
N CYS A 199 -3.72 -15.88 3.55
CA CYS A 199 -5.17 -16.11 3.40
C CYS A 199 -5.45 -17.62 3.30
N ARG A 200 -4.75 -18.33 2.42
CA ARG A 200 -4.84 -19.79 2.29
C ARG A 200 -4.52 -20.50 3.61
N GLY A 201 -3.50 -20.02 4.33
CA GLY A 201 -3.14 -20.50 5.66
C GLY A 201 -4.29 -20.43 6.68
N ASN A 202 -5.17 -19.44 6.54
CA ASN A 202 -6.34 -19.18 7.39
C ASN A 202 -7.68 -19.64 6.79
N GLU A 203 -7.67 -20.38 5.67
CA GLU A 203 -8.88 -20.87 5.00
C GLU A 203 -9.82 -19.74 4.54
N CYS A 204 -9.25 -18.61 4.10
CA CYS A 204 -9.96 -17.53 3.45
C CYS A 204 -9.30 -17.14 2.11
N SER A 205 -10.01 -16.33 1.33
CA SER A 205 -9.63 -16.00 -0.04
C SER A 205 -9.17 -14.55 -0.13
N LEU A 206 -8.03 -14.29 -0.79
CA LEU A 206 -7.67 -12.94 -1.25
C LEU A 206 -8.51 -12.64 -2.49
N VAL A 207 -9.57 -11.84 -2.33
CA VAL A 207 -10.57 -11.65 -3.39
C VAL A 207 -10.28 -10.46 -4.30
N GLY A 208 -9.39 -9.57 -3.87
CA GLY A 208 -8.99 -8.38 -4.62
C GLY A 208 -8.16 -7.43 -3.77
N GLY A 209 -7.78 -6.31 -4.36
CA GLY A 209 -7.02 -5.29 -3.67
C GLY A 209 -6.64 -4.15 -4.60
N GLU A 210 -5.97 -3.15 -4.05
CA GLU A 210 -5.42 -2.03 -4.81
C GLU A 210 -3.90 -1.95 -4.64
N THR A 211 -3.19 -1.72 -5.75
CA THR A 211 -1.74 -1.46 -5.73
C THR A 211 -1.52 -0.09 -6.36
N SER A 212 -1.05 0.85 -5.53
CA SER A 212 -0.84 2.24 -5.91
C SER A 212 0.64 2.61 -5.78
N ILE A 213 1.21 3.16 -6.85
CA ILE A 213 2.58 3.68 -6.86
C ILE A 213 2.49 5.19 -6.73
N GLN A 214 2.92 5.72 -5.59
CA GLN A 214 2.77 7.13 -5.22
C GLN A 214 4.15 7.75 -4.90
N PRO A 215 4.97 8.02 -5.93
CA PRO A 215 6.24 8.72 -5.73
C PRO A 215 5.98 10.09 -5.10
N GLN A 216 6.92 10.54 -4.26
CA GLN A 216 6.83 11.80 -3.48
C GLN A 216 5.80 11.79 -2.34
N VAL A 217 4.86 10.83 -2.31
CA VAL A 217 3.97 10.59 -1.16
C VAL A 217 4.60 9.55 -0.23
N VAL A 218 5.04 8.44 -0.80
CA VAL A 218 5.75 7.37 -0.10
C VAL A 218 7.21 7.39 -0.56
N ASN A 219 8.15 7.24 0.38
CA ASN A 219 9.58 7.25 0.06
C ASN A 219 9.93 6.05 -0.83
N ALA A 220 10.86 6.23 -1.76
CA ALA A 220 11.36 5.12 -2.56
C ALA A 220 11.90 3.98 -1.67
N GLY A 221 11.61 2.73 -2.03
CA GLY A 221 11.94 1.55 -1.24
C GLY A 221 11.10 1.37 0.03
N THR A 222 10.03 2.15 0.21
CA THR A 222 9.07 1.95 1.30
C THR A 222 7.69 1.62 0.76
N TYR A 223 6.94 0.88 1.56
CA TYR A 223 5.55 0.53 1.28
C TYR A 223 4.71 0.71 2.55
N VAL A 224 3.42 0.93 2.34
CA VAL A 224 2.38 0.88 3.36
C VAL A 224 1.40 -0.21 2.98
N LEU A 225 1.08 -1.09 3.93
CA LEU A 225 0.16 -2.19 3.74
C LEU A 225 -1.05 -2.01 4.64
N THR A 226 -2.24 -2.22 4.09
CA THR A 226 -3.43 -2.48 4.88
C THR A 226 -4.21 -3.64 4.28
N ALA A 227 -4.99 -4.30 5.11
CA ALA A 227 -5.94 -5.31 4.65
C ALA A 227 -7.25 -5.21 5.43
N SER A 228 -8.33 -5.65 4.79
CA SER A 228 -9.64 -5.80 5.40
C SER A 228 -10.16 -7.21 5.18
N ILE A 229 -10.88 -7.73 6.16
CA ILE A 229 -11.50 -9.05 6.09
C ILE A 229 -13.00 -8.94 6.28
N ALA A 230 -13.73 -9.76 5.53
CA ALA A 230 -15.07 -10.16 5.83
C ALA A 230 -15.05 -11.60 6.35
N GLY A 231 -15.66 -11.80 7.52
CA GLY A 231 -16.01 -13.11 8.07
C GLY A 231 -17.51 -13.25 8.23
N ILE A 232 -17.95 -14.44 8.64
CA ILE A 232 -19.36 -14.75 8.88
C ILE A 232 -19.53 -15.51 10.19
N VAL A 233 -20.62 -15.23 10.89
CA VAL A 233 -21.01 -15.94 12.11
C VAL A 233 -22.53 -16.10 12.14
N GLU A 234 -23.01 -17.19 12.76
CA GLU A 234 -24.42 -17.33 13.12
C GLU A 234 -24.74 -16.39 14.28
N LYS A 235 -25.81 -15.59 14.18
CA LYS A 235 -26.17 -14.57 15.18
C LYS A 235 -26.23 -15.13 16.61
N GLU A 236 -26.79 -16.31 16.79
CA GLU A 236 -26.90 -16.97 18.11
C GLU A 236 -25.59 -17.63 18.59
N ARG A 237 -24.53 -17.61 17.78
CA ARG A 237 -23.21 -18.18 18.08
C ARG A 237 -22.12 -17.11 18.23
N ILE A 238 -22.47 -15.84 18.18
CA ILE A 238 -21.53 -14.75 18.45
C ILE A 238 -20.95 -14.95 19.86
N ILE A 239 -19.63 -14.88 19.95
CA ILE A 239 -18.91 -14.93 21.23
C ILE A 239 -18.59 -13.49 21.61
N ASP A 240 -19.25 -12.98 22.65
CA ASP A 240 -19.13 -11.60 23.13
C ASP A 240 -18.72 -11.51 24.61
N GLY A 241 -18.47 -12.66 25.25
CA GLY A 241 -18.11 -12.75 26.66
C GLY A 241 -19.30 -12.76 27.63
N SER A 242 -20.54 -12.60 27.16
CA SER A 242 -21.74 -12.64 28.02
C SER A 242 -21.95 -14.00 28.72
N ALA A 243 -21.37 -15.07 28.18
CA ALA A 243 -21.41 -16.41 28.76
C ALA A 243 -20.38 -16.62 29.89
N VAL A 244 -19.45 -15.69 30.11
CA VAL A 244 -18.42 -15.79 31.14
C VAL A 244 -19.04 -15.74 32.52
N ARG A 245 -18.60 -16.64 33.41
CA ARG A 245 -19.09 -16.76 34.78
C ARG A 245 -17.99 -17.13 35.76
N GLU A 246 -18.28 -16.94 37.05
CA GLU A 246 -17.40 -17.41 38.12
C GLU A 246 -17.14 -18.93 37.98
N GLY A 247 -15.88 -19.32 38.16
CA GLY A 247 -15.43 -20.71 38.02
C GLY A 247 -14.95 -21.10 36.61
N ASP A 248 -15.13 -20.22 35.61
CA ASP A 248 -14.53 -20.43 34.30
C ASP A 248 -13.00 -20.44 34.38
N VAL A 249 -12.39 -21.24 33.49
CA VAL A 249 -10.93 -21.40 33.41
C VAL A 249 -10.39 -20.62 32.22
N VAL A 250 -9.34 -19.83 32.44
CA VAL A 250 -8.61 -19.16 31.37
C VAL A 250 -7.52 -20.09 30.83
N LEU A 251 -7.60 -20.39 29.53
CA LEU A 251 -6.56 -21.11 28.80
C LEU A 251 -5.76 -20.12 27.95
N ALA A 252 -4.43 -20.28 27.95
CA ALA A 252 -3.53 -19.44 27.15
C ALA A 252 -3.00 -20.23 25.95
N ALA A 253 -3.14 -19.67 24.76
CA ALA A 253 -2.40 -20.12 23.57
C ALA A 253 -1.07 -19.37 23.52
N ALA A 254 0.04 -20.10 23.39
CA ALA A 254 1.37 -19.52 23.41
C ALA A 254 1.65 -18.71 22.14
N SER A 255 2.24 -17.52 22.29
CA SER A 255 2.86 -16.78 21.18
C SER A 255 4.23 -17.36 20.83
N ASN A 256 4.82 -16.91 19.72
CA ASN A 256 6.21 -17.22 19.34
C ASN A 256 7.16 -16.02 19.56
N GLY A 257 6.70 -14.99 20.27
CA GLY A 257 7.41 -13.73 20.47
C GLY A 257 6.46 -12.55 20.57
N LEU A 258 6.87 -11.41 20.00
CA LEU A 258 6.16 -10.12 20.07
C LEU A 258 4.97 -10.00 19.11
N HIS A 259 4.83 -10.93 18.16
CA HIS A 259 3.87 -10.85 17.06
C HIS A 259 4.01 -9.54 16.28
N THR A 260 3.02 -8.64 16.36
CA THR A 260 3.01 -7.34 15.65
C THR A 260 2.98 -6.13 16.59
N ASN A 261 3.11 -6.34 17.91
CA ASN A 261 2.96 -5.28 18.91
C ASN A 261 4.29 -4.99 19.62
N GLY A 262 4.47 -3.76 20.10
CA GLY A 262 5.67 -3.35 20.85
C GLY A 262 6.88 -2.93 20.00
N TYR A 263 6.78 -2.95 18.67
CA TYR A 263 7.93 -2.68 17.78
C TYR A 263 8.47 -1.25 17.85
N SER A 264 7.66 -0.28 18.28
CA SER A 264 8.16 1.08 18.56
C SER A 264 9.19 1.07 19.70
N LEU A 265 8.96 0.26 20.74
CA LEU A 265 9.90 0.09 21.84
C LEU A 265 11.12 -0.72 21.40
N VAL A 266 10.92 -1.80 20.63
CA VAL A 266 12.02 -2.59 20.05
C VAL A 266 12.96 -1.71 19.24
N ARG A 267 12.42 -0.85 18.38
CA ARG A 267 13.21 0.09 17.57
C ARG A 267 13.98 1.08 18.43
N LEU A 268 13.34 1.62 19.48
CA LEU A 268 14.03 2.50 20.43
C LEU A 268 15.16 1.77 21.18
N MET A 269 14.95 0.51 21.54
CA MET A 269 15.99 -0.33 22.14
C MET A 269 17.15 -0.57 21.17
N MET A 270 16.85 -0.87 19.90
CA MET A 270 17.88 -1.04 18.86
C MET A 270 18.68 0.24 18.61
N GLU A 271 18.05 1.41 18.74
CA GLU A 271 18.72 2.71 18.61
C GLU A 271 19.65 2.99 19.81
N ARG A 272 19.17 2.73 21.04
CA ARG A 272 19.92 2.97 22.27
C ARG A 272 20.97 1.90 22.58
N MET A 273 20.77 0.69 22.07
CA MET A 273 21.63 -0.48 22.31
C MET A 273 21.91 -1.19 20.97
N PRO A 274 22.69 -0.59 20.05
CA PRO A 274 22.91 -1.15 18.70
C PRO A 274 23.45 -2.58 18.69
N GLN A 275 24.22 -2.96 19.73
CA GLN A 275 24.76 -4.30 19.91
C GLN A 275 23.68 -5.39 20.06
N ILE A 276 22.44 -5.03 20.45
CA ILE A 276 21.35 -6.00 20.61
C ILE A 276 21.06 -6.74 19.30
N LYS A 277 21.33 -6.12 18.15
CA LYS A 277 21.15 -6.73 16.83
C LYS A 277 22.06 -7.96 16.60
N LEU A 278 23.18 -8.03 17.31
CA LEU A 278 24.16 -9.11 17.23
C LEU A 278 23.88 -10.26 18.21
N GLU A 279 22.96 -10.05 19.16
CA GLU A 279 22.59 -11.08 20.13
C GLU A 279 21.99 -12.28 19.42
N ARG A 280 22.29 -13.47 19.96
CA ARG A 280 21.72 -14.73 19.50
C ARG A 280 20.86 -15.34 20.60
N ILE A 281 19.60 -15.56 20.29
CA ILE A 281 18.61 -16.13 21.20
C ILE A 281 18.14 -17.43 20.55
N GLU A 282 18.30 -18.54 21.27
CA GLU A 282 17.94 -19.89 20.77
C GLU A 282 18.52 -20.22 19.38
N GLY A 283 19.73 -19.75 19.08
CA GLY A 283 20.43 -20.02 17.83
C GLY A 283 20.09 -19.09 16.65
N LEU A 284 19.10 -18.21 16.81
CA LEU A 284 18.73 -17.17 15.84
C LEU A 284 19.25 -15.80 16.29
N THR A 285 19.51 -14.91 15.35
CA THR A 285 19.80 -13.49 15.63
C THR A 285 18.58 -12.81 16.25
N PHE A 286 18.81 -11.71 16.96
CA PHE A 286 17.74 -10.87 17.50
C PHE A 286 16.72 -10.44 16.41
N ILE A 287 17.21 -10.07 15.22
CA ILE A 287 16.34 -9.70 14.09
C ILE A 287 15.47 -10.87 13.64
N GLU A 288 16.05 -12.06 13.45
CA GLU A 288 15.28 -13.25 13.08
C GLU A 288 14.21 -13.60 14.13
N GLN A 289 14.50 -13.38 15.41
CA GLN A 289 13.57 -13.64 16.51
C GLN A 289 12.38 -12.68 16.51
N ILE A 290 12.63 -11.37 16.43
CA ILE A 290 11.54 -10.39 16.37
C ILE A 290 10.80 -10.47 15.02
N MET A 291 11.43 -10.92 13.94
CA MET A 291 10.77 -11.00 12.64
C MET A 291 9.96 -12.29 12.43
N LYS A 292 9.83 -13.15 13.44
CA LYS A 292 8.91 -14.30 13.39
C LYS A 292 7.48 -13.83 13.07
N PRO A 293 6.75 -14.51 12.17
CA PRO A 293 5.38 -14.13 11.81
C PRO A 293 4.42 -14.37 12.98
N HIS A 294 3.41 -13.51 13.10
CA HIS A 294 2.28 -13.66 14.00
C HIS A 294 1.65 -15.05 13.79
N ILE A 295 1.40 -15.79 14.87
CA ILE A 295 0.79 -17.13 14.78
C ILE A 295 -0.68 -17.04 14.31
N PRO A 296 -1.10 -17.82 13.30
CA PRO A 296 -2.51 -17.97 12.97
C PRO A 296 -3.19 -18.96 13.95
N TYR A 297 -4.18 -18.49 14.71
CA TYR A 297 -4.87 -19.34 15.69
C TYR A 297 -6.17 -19.96 15.18
N TYR A 298 -6.67 -19.53 14.01
CA TYR A 298 -7.97 -19.96 13.48
C TYR A 298 -8.14 -21.49 13.48
N LYS A 299 -7.19 -22.22 12.87
CA LYS A 299 -7.24 -23.69 12.80
C LYS A 299 -7.17 -24.37 14.16
N ALA A 300 -6.52 -23.74 15.14
CA ALA A 300 -6.38 -24.29 16.49
C ALA A 300 -7.68 -24.17 17.30
N VAL A 301 -8.52 -23.16 17.02
CA VAL A 301 -9.73 -22.88 17.82
C VAL A 301 -11.04 -23.17 17.09
N LYS A 302 -11.05 -23.29 15.76
CA LYS A 302 -12.30 -23.39 14.97
C LYS A 302 -13.24 -24.50 15.42
N GLU A 303 -12.70 -25.66 15.77
CA GLU A 303 -13.53 -26.79 16.24
C GLU A 303 -14.17 -26.50 17.62
N ALA A 304 -13.42 -25.84 18.52
CA ALA A 304 -13.95 -25.45 19.82
C ALA A 304 -15.05 -24.37 19.69
N VAL A 305 -14.90 -23.46 18.72
CA VAL A 305 -15.93 -22.48 18.35
C VAL A 305 -17.17 -23.18 17.80
N GLU A 306 -17.01 -24.09 16.83
CA GLU A 306 -18.12 -24.83 16.21
C GLU A 306 -18.92 -25.66 17.22
N ARG A 307 -18.21 -26.29 18.18
CA ARG A 307 -18.79 -27.08 19.27
C ARG A 307 -19.31 -26.24 20.44
N LYS A 308 -19.22 -24.91 20.39
CA LYS A 308 -19.65 -23.96 21.44
C LYS A 308 -19.00 -24.23 22.80
N LEU A 309 -17.69 -24.51 22.81
CA LEU A 309 -16.93 -24.84 24.03
C LEU A 309 -16.31 -23.62 24.72
N LEU A 310 -16.40 -22.44 24.10
CA LEU A 310 -15.71 -21.22 24.55
C LEU A 310 -16.75 -20.18 24.98
N HIS A 311 -16.62 -19.64 26.19
CA HIS A 311 -17.47 -18.54 26.66
C HIS A 311 -16.96 -17.16 26.21
N ALA A 312 -15.65 -17.02 26.06
CA ALA A 312 -14.97 -15.81 25.61
C ALA A 312 -13.62 -16.17 24.97
N MET A 313 -13.12 -15.28 24.13
CA MET A 313 -11.74 -15.31 23.64
C MET A 313 -11.19 -13.89 23.63
N ALA A 314 -9.91 -13.73 23.96
CA ALA A 314 -9.22 -12.45 23.86
C ALA A 314 -7.94 -12.63 23.03
N HIS A 315 -7.85 -11.90 21.93
CA HIS A 315 -6.62 -11.83 21.14
C HIS A 315 -5.67 -10.83 21.82
N ILE A 316 -4.51 -11.32 22.27
CA ILE A 316 -3.58 -10.51 23.07
C ILE A 316 -2.70 -9.67 22.14
N THR A 317 -3.04 -8.40 22.01
CA THR A 317 -2.36 -7.42 21.13
C THR A 317 -1.83 -6.23 21.95
N GLY A 318 -1.99 -5.00 21.45
CA GLY A 318 -1.65 -3.79 22.20
C GLY A 318 -2.38 -3.75 23.55
N GLY A 319 -1.67 -3.35 24.61
CA GLY A 319 -2.19 -3.38 25.99
C GLY A 319 -2.01 -4.71 26.73
N GLY A 320 -1.50 -5.75 26.05
CA GLY A 320 -1.15 -7.03 26.68
C GLY A 320 -2.34 -7.78 27.27
N ILE A 321 -2.08 -8.66 28.23
CA ILE A 321 -3.10 -9.53 28.83
C ILE A 321 -4.22 -8.69 29.46
N ALA A 322 -3.87 -7.75 30.33
CA ALA A 322 -4.85 -6.95 31.06
C ALA A 322 -5.74 -6.12 30.13
N GLY A 323 -5.15 -5.43 29.15
CA GLY A 323 -5.87 -4.52 28.26
C GLY A 323 -6.78 -5.20 27.23
N ASN A 324 -6.58 -6.50 26.97
CA ASN A 324 -7.41 -7.27 26.04
C ASN A 324 -8.42 -8.16 26.76
N LEU A 325 -8.01 -8.78 27.88
CA LEU A 325 -8.89 -9.69 28.61
C LEU A 325 -10.05 -8.95 29.30
N CYS A 326 -9.86 -7.71 29.74
CA CYS A 326 -10.94 -6.89 30.30
C CYS A 326 -12.07 -6.59 29.32
N ARG A 327 -11.84 -6.71 28.00
CA ARG A 327 -12.84 -6.41 26.97
C ARG A 327 -13.90 -7.50 26.84
N VAL A 328 -13.62 -8.69 27.36
CA VAL A 328 -14.48 -9.88 27.21
C VAL A 328 -14.93 -10.46 28.55
N ILE A 329 -14.56 -9.81 29.66
CA ILE A 329 -15.01 -10.17 30.99
C ILE A 329 -16.15 -9.23 31.39
N PRO A 330 -17.34 -9.76 31.75
CA PRO A 330 -18.46 -8.96 32.23
C PRO A 330 -18.16 -8.19 33.51
N ASP A 331 -18.91 -7.12 33.73
CA ASP A 331 -18.87 -6.35 34.97
C ASP A 331 -19.10 -7.24 36.20
N GLY A 332 -18.31 -7.00 37.25
CA GLY A 332 -18.37 -7.77 38.50
C GLY A 332 -17.51 -9.04 38.51
N LEU A 333 -16.88 -9.42 37.39
CA LEU A 333 -15.93 -10.53 37.31
C LEU A 333 -14.51 -10.04 37.04
N THR A 334 -13.53 -10.88 37.37
CA THR A 334 -12.12 -10.67 37.03
C THR A 334 -11.43 -11.99 36.78
N ALA A 335 -10.43 -11.99 35.89
CA ALA A 335 -9.59 -13.15 35.66
C ALA A 335 -8.31 -13.06 36.48
N ARG A 336 -8.08 -14.06 37.32
CA ARG A 336 -6.82 -14.21 38.06
C ARG A 336 -5.85 -15.07 37.26
N ILE A 337 -4.85 -14.44 36.66
CA ILE A 337 -3.83 -15.12 35.85
C ILE A 337 -2.61 -15.43 36.70
N ASP A 338 -2.24 -16.71 36.80
CA ASP A 338 -0.99 -17.15 37.41
C ASP A 338 0.13 -17.09 36.36
N LEU A 339 0.90 -16.00 36.37
CA LEU A 339 1.98 -15.76 35.40
C LEU A 339 3.09 -16.82 35.46
N SER A 340 3.26 -17.50 36.60
CA SER A 340 4.28 -18.56 36.74
C SER A 340 3.98 -19.80 35.88
N ARG A 341 2.72 -19.96 35.44
CA ARG A 341 2.29 -21.04 34.54
C ARG A 341 2.47 -20.70 33.07
N LEU A 342 2.79 -19.45 32.75
CA LEU A 342 3.01 -19.01 31.39
C LEU A 342 4.46 -19.24 30.99
N ARG A 343 4.66 -19.85 29.81
CA ARG A 343 5.98 -19.92 29.19
C ARG A 343 6.24 -18.62 28.44
N ILE A 344 7.10 -17.78 29.00
CA ILE A 344 7.55 -16.54 28.36
C ILE A 344 8.58 -16.90 27.27
N PRO A 345 8.41 -16.49 26.00
CA PRO A 345 9.43 -16.65 24.98
C PRO A 345 10.76 -15.98 25.39
N ALA A 346 11.89 -16.51 24.93
CA ALA A 346 13.20 -15.99 25.32
C ALA A 346 13.55 -14.61 24.72
N ILE A 347 12.76 -14.15 23.74
CA ILE A 347 12.92 -12.85 23.05
C ILE A 347 12.28 -11.71 23.84
#